data_AF-A0A7X6T826-F1
#
_entry.id   AF-A0A7X6T826-F1
#
_cell.length_a   1.000
_cell.length_b   1.000
_cell.length_c   1.000
_cell.angle_alpha   90.00
_cell.angle_beta   90.00
_cell.angle_gamma   90.00
#
_symmetry.space_group_name_H-M   'P 1'
#
loop_
_entity.id
_entity.type
_entity.pdbx_description
1 polymer ?
#
loop_
_entity_poly.entity_id
_entity_poly.type
_entity_poly.pdbx_seq_one_letter_code
_entity_poly.pdbx_strand_id
1 'polypeptide(L)'
;MKTTLKGPLCFTVVATLCLIAVALFAASCCNKLEITPETSEVPRVECVHEGDYIDTINMEGIGYLFVNSIPAELQKDNDVMFIVYNQEDNLATFSAVHPADALYDGKICNFPDFAKKWKIPVEGKQIYYKGELYVTGSFLSLPPNIGGDLILTTLKLK
;
A
#
# COMPACT_ATOMS: atom_id res chain seq x y z
N MET A 1 27.55 -39.08 61.74
CA MET A 1 27.42 -37.61 61.70
C MET A 1 26.60 -37.28 60.44
N LYS A 2 25.31 -36.92 60.58
CA LYS A 2 24.42 -36.59 59.46
C LYS A 2 24.56 -35.09 59.18
N THR A 3 25.04 -34.73 58.00
CA THR A 3 25.11 -33.34 57.53
C THR A 3 23.74 -32.88 57.07
N THR A 4 23.13 -31.99 57.84
CA THR A 4 21.85 -31.33 57.55
C THR A 4 22.05 -30.33 56.40
N LEU A 5 21.40 -30.58 55.27
CA LEU A 5 21.40 -29.69 54.10
C LEU A 5 20.64 -28.40 54.47
N LYS A 6 21.31 -27.24 54.35
CA LYS A 6 20.73 -25.91 54.59
C LYS A 6 19.65 -25.60 53.54
N GLY A 7 18.38 -25.71 53.93
CA GLY A 7 17.19 -25.50 53.09
C GLY A 7 16.87 -24.08 52.57
N PRO A 8 17.46 -22.95 52.99
CA PRO A 8 17.02 -21.64 52.48
C PRO A 8 17.84 -21.10 51.29
N LEU A 9 19.03 -21.65 50.99
CA LEU A 9 19.89 -21.13 49.91
C LEU A 9 19.49 -21.62 48.50
N CYS A 10 18.94 -22.82 48.37
CA CYS A 10 18.55 -23.34 47.05
C CYS A 10 17.31 -22.63 46.50
N PHE A 11 16.38 -22.22 47.36
CA PHE A 11 15.13 -21.57 46.93
C PHE A 11 15.36 -20.16 46.37
N THR A 12 16.27 -19.38 46.97
CA THR A 12 16.58 -18.03 46.49
C THR A 12 17.30 -18.06 45.15
N VAL A 13 18.22 -19.00 44.92
CA VAL A 13 18.94 -19.13 43.64
C VAL A 13 17.98 -19.51 42.50
N VAL A 14 17.07 -20.46 42.75
CA VAL A 14 16.07 -20.88 41.75
C VAL A 14 15.08 -19.77 41.44
N ALA A 15 14.59 -19.05 42.46
CA ALA A 15 13.69 -17.92 42.25
C ALA A 15 14.34 -16.79 41.44
N THR A 16 15.63 -16.52 41.68
CA THR A 16 16.38 -15.49 40.96
C THR A 16 16.63 -15.87 39.50
N LEU A 17 16.96 -17.14 39.22
CA LEU A 17 17.11 -17.66 37.86
C LEU A 17 15.79 -17.63 37.05
N CYS A 18 14.67 -17.94 37.69
CA CYS A 18 13.35 -17.84 37.05
C CYS A 18 12.98 -16.40 36.68
N LEU A 19 13.27 -15.43 37.57
CA LEU A 19 13.03 -14.00 37.29
C LEU A 19 13.87 -13.49 36.11
N ILE A 20 15.12 -13.93 35.99
CA ILE A 20 15.99 -13.56 34.87
C ILE A 20 15.47 -14.16 33.55
N ALA A 21 15.00 -15.42 33.57
CA ALA A 21 14.43 -16.06 32.38
C ALA A 21 13.14 -15.36 31.90
N VAL A 22 12.25 -14.96 32.82
CA VAL A 22 11.03 -14.22 32.48
C VAL A 22 11.35 -12.83 31.91
N ALA A 23 12.37 -12.14 32.47
CA ALA A 23 12.80 -10.84 31.95
C ALA A 23 13.41 -10.93 30.54
N LEU A 24 14.18 -11.99 30.26
CA LEU A 24 14.75 -12.23 28.92
C LEU A 24 13.67 -12.57 27.88
N PHE A 25 12.65 -13.35 28.25
CA PHE A 25 11.51 -13.61 27.37
C PHE A 25 10.64 -12.38 27.12
N ALA A 26 10.42 -11.53 28.14
CA ALA A 26 9.71 -10.25 27.96
C ALA A 26 10.49 -9.28 27.05
N ALA A 27 11.82 -9.23 27.17
CA ALA A 27 12.67 -8.42 26.30
C ALA A 27 12.70 -8.94 24.85
N SER A 28 12.60 -10.27 24.65
CA SER A 28 12.55 -10.86 23.31
C SER A 28 11.19 -10.69 22.62
N CYS A 29 10.09 -10.53 23.37
CA CYS A 29 8.74 -10.34 22.81
C CYS A 29 8.40 -8.86 22.54
N CYS A 30 9.18 -7.91 23.06
CA CYS A 30 8.96 -6.47 22.85
C CYS A 30 9.72 -5.88 21.66
N ASN A 31 10.55 -6.65 20.95
CA ASN A 31 11.07 -6.23 19.64
C ASN A 31 10.11 -6.60 18.51
N LYS A 32 8.84 -6.23 18.67
CA LYS A 32 8.01 -6.00 17.49
C LYS A 32 8.47 -4.65 16.97
N LEU A 33 9.37 -4.68 15.98
CA LEU A 33 9.65 -3.51 15.15
C LEU A 33 8.28 -3.02 14.66
N GLU A 34 7.73 -1.99 15.30
CA GLU A 34 6.68 -1.19 14.70
C GLU A 34 7.35 -0.53 13.50
N ILE A 35 7.17 -1.16 12.34
CA ILE A 35 7.41 -0.51 11.06
C ILE A 35 6.39 0.61 11.04
N THR A 36 6.78 1.78 11.52
CA THR A 36 6.06 3.02 11.24
C THR A 36 6.01 3.11 9.72
N PRO A 37 4.83 3.09 9.06
CA PRO A 37 4.78 3.41 7.64
C PRO A 37 5.05 4.91 7.55
N GLU A 38 6.32 5.29 7.59
CA GLU A 38 6.74 6.63 7.20
C GLU A 38 6.27 6.82 5.76
N THR A 39 5.31 7.73 5.63
CA THR A 39 4.83 8.20 4.36
C THR A 39 5.98 8.96 3.71
N SER A 40 6.57 8.42 2.65
CA SER A 40 7.63 9.09 1.90
C SER A 40 7.05 9.83 0.70
N GLU A 41 7.40 11.10 0.61
CA GLU A 41 6.94 12.11 -0.35
C GLU A 41 7.25 11.75 -1.80
N VAL A 42 6.34 12.10 -2.73
CA VAL A 42 6.45 11.77 -4.17
C VAL A 42 6.99 12.97 -4.94
N PRO A 43 8.24 12.89 -5.45
CA PRO A 43 8.51 13.53 -6.72
C PRO A 43 9.33 12.64 -7.65
N ARG A 44 8.68 12.12 -8.70
CA ARG A 44 9.28 12.04 -10.04
C ARG A 44 8.20 11.98 -11.11
N VAL A 45 8.14 13.05 -11.91
CA VAL A 45 7.20 13.22 -13.03
C VAL A 45 7.98 12.97 -14.30
N GLU A 46 7.42 12.20 -15.23
CA GLU A 46 7.41 12.65 -16.64
C GLU A 46 6.31 11.95 -17.42
N CYS A 47 5.13 12.56 -17.32
CA CYS A 47 4.20 12.70 -18.42
C CYS A 47 4.12 14.22 -18.66
N VAL A 48 5.15 14.80 -19.27
CA VAL A 48 5.14 16.23 -19.66
C VAL A 48 5.01 16.28 -21.17
N HIS A 49 3.79 16.45 -21.62
CA HIS A 49 3.50 17.06 -22.92
C HIS A 49 2.61 18.28 -22.68
N GLU A 50 3.19 19.38 -22.19
CA GLU A 50 2.49 20.68 -22.20
C GLU A 50 2.02 20.96 -23.64
N GLY A 51 0.71 20.87 -23.86
CA GLY A 51 0.07 21.07 -25.18
C GLY A 51 -0.79 19.90 -25.69
N ASP A 52 -0.64 18.68 -25.15
CA ASP A 52 -1.30 17.47 -25.71
C ASP A 52 -2.54 16.98 -24.94
N TYR A 53 -2.88 17.63 -23.82
CA TYR A 53 -4.00 17.21 -22.97
C TYR A 53 -5.26 18.05 -23.22
N ILE A 54 -6.41 17.38 -23.29
CA ILE A 54 -7.71 18.02 -23.54
C ILE A 54 -8.44 18.44 -22.27
N ASP A 55 -8.07 17.86 -21.13
CA ASP A 55 -8.64 18.18 -19.82
C ASP A 55 -7.70 17.76 -18.67
N THR A 56 -7.93 18.29 -17.48
CA THR A 56 -7.25 17.91 -16.24
C THR A 56 -8.26 17.74 -15.11
N ILE A 57 -8.27 16.55 -14.51
CA ILE A 57 -9.23 16.17 -13.48
C ILE A 57 -8.49 15.87 -12.19
N ASN A 58 -8.89 16.52 -11.10
CA ASN A 58 -8.40 16.22 -9.76
C ASN A 58 -9.13 14.98 -9.23
N MET A 59 -8.38 13.99 -8.76
CA MET A 59 -8.92 12.75 -8.20
C MET A 59 -8.34 12.51 -6.80
N GLU A 60 -9.20 12.15 -5.85
CA GLU A 60 -8.77 11.66 -4.54
C GLU A 60 -9.78 10.70 -3.95
N GLY A 61 -9.33 9.80 -3.10
CA GLY A 61 -10.22 8.88 -2.44
C GLY A 61 -9.55 7.64 -1.87
N ILE A 62 -10.37 6.64 -1.63
CA ILE A 62 -9.93 5.31 -1.21
C ILE A 62 -9.95 4.41 -2.43
N GLY A 63 -8.87 3.66 -2.62
CA GLY A 63 -8.74 2.70 -3.69
C GLY A 63 -8.18 1.37 -3.20
N TYR A 64 -8.03 0.44 -4.13
CA TYR A 64 -7.37 -0.83 -3.91
C TYR A 64 -6.21 -0.99 -4.87
N LEU A 65 -5.06 -1.37 -4.34
CA LEU A 65 -3.90 -1.78 -5.12
C LEU A 65 -3.85 -3.29 -5.23
N PHE A 66 -3.73 -3.77 -6.47
CA PHE A 66 -3.53 -5.16 -6.84
C PHE A 66 -2.19 -5.37 -7.53
N VAL A 67 -1.71 -6.62 -7.50
CA VAL A 67 -0.56 -7.06 -8.30
C VAL A 67 -1.08 -7.86 -9.47
N ASN A 68 -0.62 -7.52 -10.67
CA ASN A 68 -0.90 -8.17 -11.96
C ASN A 68 -2.37 -8.14 -12.44
N SER A 69 -3.38 -8.36 -11.59
CA SER A 69 -4.80 -8.35 -12.00
C SER A 69 -5.79 -8.04 -10.87
N ILE A 70 -6.97 -7.55 -11.25
CA ILE A 70 -8.11 -7.34 -10.35
C ILE A 70 -8.94 -8.63 -10.31
N PRO A 71 -9.31 -9.15 -9.12
CA PRO A 71 -10.25 -10.26 -9.00
C PRO A 71 -11.59 -9.94 -9.69
N ALA A 72 -12.11 -10.88 -10.48
CA ALA A 72 -13.36 -10.71 -11.25
C ALA A 72 -14.58 -10.39 -10.35
N GLU A 73 -14.56 -10.83 -9.10
CA GLU A 73 -15.62 -10.61 -8.11
C GLU A 73 -15.73 -9.15 -7.66
N LEU A 74 -14.64 -8.36 -7.80
CA LEU A 74 -14.60 -6.95 -7.42
C LEU A 74 -14.95 -5.99 -8.57
N GLN A 75 -15.19 -6.52 -9.78
CA GLN A 75 -15.56 -5.72 -10.96
C GLN A 75 -17.03 -5.25 -10.97
N LYS A 76 -17.76 -5.36 -9.85
CA LYS A 76 -19.16 -4.96 -9.76
C LYS A 76 -19.32 -3.72 -8.91
N ASP A 77 -19.79 -2.65 -9.55
CA ASP A 77 -20.30 -1.39 -9.01
C ASP A 77 -19.53 -0.86 -7.80
N ASN A 78 -18.61 0.10 -7.97
CA ASN A 78 -18.20 0.98 -6.88
C ASN A 78 -17.45 2.23 -7.37
N ASP A 79 -17.70 3.36 -6.69
CA ASP A 79 -16.94 4.62 -6.73
C ASP A 79 -15.53 4.46 -6.12
N VAL A 80 -14.76 3.48 -6.59
CA VAL A 80 -13.41 3.17 -6.09
C VAL A 80 -12.42 3.19 -7.24
N MET A 81 -11.19 3.59 -6.89
CA MET A 81 -10.06 3.47 -7.80
C MET A 81 -9.41 2.11 -7.60
N PHE A 82 -9.26 1.37 -8.69
CA PHE A 82 -8.42 0.19 -8.76
C PHE A 82 -7.08 0.58 -9.38
N ILE A 83 -5.99 0.31 -8.66
CA ILE A 83 -4.64 0.42 -9.20
C ILE A 83 -4.10 -1.00 -9.38
N VAL A 84 -3.55 -1.30 -10.55
CA VAL A 84 -2.89 -2.56 -10.83
C VAL A 84 -1.42 -2.28 -11.11
N TYR A 85 -0.54 -2.85 -10.31
CA TYR A 85 0.89 -2.85 -10.60
C TYR A 85 1.27 -4.18 -11.26
N ASN A 86 1.60 -4.12 -12.54
CA ASN A 86 2.16 -5.24 -13.28
C ASN A 86 3.68 -5.29 -13.03
N GLN A 87 4.12 -6.36 -12.37
CA GLN A 87 5.52 -6.53 -12.00
C GLN A 87 6.42 -6.92 -13.18
N GLU A 88 5.87 -7.60 -14.19
CA GLU A 88 6.63 -8.04 -15.38
C GLU A 88 7.00 -6.83 -16.24
N ASP A 89 6.04 -5.92 -16.44
CA ASP A 89 6.22 -4.73 -17.27
C ASP A 89 6.68 -3.49 -16.48
N ASN A 90 6.76 -3.61 -15.14
CA ASN A 90 7.04 -2.50 -14.21
C ASN A 90 6.14 -1.27 -14.50
N LEU A 91 4.85 -1.53 -14.76
CA LEU A 91 3.85 -0.54 -15.13
C LEU A 91 2.70 -0.56 -14.12
N ALA A 92 2.27 0.62 -13.71
CA ALA A 92 1.05 0.80 -12.93
C ALA A 92 -0.05 1.39 -13.81
N THR A 93 -1.22 0.76 -13.80
CA THR A 93 -2.43 1.26 -14.44
C THR A 93 -3.50 1.50 -13.40
N PHE A 94 -4.51 2.27 -13.78
CA PHE A 94 -5.69 2.44 -12.94
C PHE A 94 -6.98 2.32 -13.72
N SER A 95 -8.05 2.07 -12.97
CA SER A 95 -9.43 2.13 -13.40
C SER A 95 -10.25 2.79 -12.29
N ALA A 96 -11.09 3.76 -12.62
CA ALA A 96 -11.93 4.45 -11.65
C ALA A 96 -13.28 4.83 -12.27
N VAL A 97 -14.36 4.62 -11.53
CA VAL A 97 -15.68 5.12 -11.91
C VAL A 97 -15.85 6.51 -11.29
N HIS A 98 -16.14 7.50 -12.11
CA HIS A 98 -16.43 8.86 -11.65
C HIS A 98 -17.94 9.07 -11.54
N PRO A 99 -18.41 9.99 -10.67
CA PRO A 99 -19.83 10.30 -10.46
C PRO A 99 -20.68 10.69 -11.69
N ALA A 100 -20.09 10.80 -12.88
CA ALA A 100 -20.79 11.09 -14.13
C ALA A 100 -21.00 9.83 -14.99
N ASP A 101 -20.98 8.64 -14.37
CA ASP A 101 -21.02 7.32 -15.02
C ASP A 101 -19.92 7.12 -16.08
N ALA A 102 -18.80 7.82 -15.92
CA ALA A 102 -17.64 7.72 -16.79
C ALA A 102 -16.58 6.80 -16.17
N LEU A 103 -16.08 5.86 -16.98
CA LEU A 103 -14.98 4.98 -16.61
C LEU A 103 -13.67 5.64 -17.02
N TYR A 104 -12.80 5.88 -16.04
CA TYR A 104 -11.48 6.45 -16.23
C TYR A 104 -10.42 5.37 -16.12
N ASP A 105 -9.77 5.06 -17.25
CA ASP A 105 -8.73 4.04 -17.34
C ASP A 105 -7.43 4.64 -17.85
N GLY A 106 -6.30 4.29 -17.26
CA GLY A 106 -5.05 4.93 -17.67
C GLY A 106 -3.79 4.38 -17.04
N LYS A 107 -2.70 5.09 -17.28
CA LYS A 107 -1.38 4.79 -16.72
C LYS A 107 -1.07 5.74 -15.57
N ILE A 108 -0.27 5.27 -14.62
CA ILE A 108 0.25 6.08 -13.53
C ILE A 108 1.72 6.39 -13.80
N CYS A 109 2.05 7.67 -13.99
CA CYS A 109 3.37 8.10 -14.44
C CYS A 109 4.43 8.12 -13.33
N ASN A 110 4.00 8.27 -12.08
CA ASN A 110 4.88 8.49 -10.93
C ASN A 110 4.60 7.49 -9.80
N PHE A 111 4.31 6.24 -10.17
CA PHE A 111 4.03 5.20 -9.17
C PHE A 111 5.28 4.94 -8.30
N PRO A 112 5.17 5.07 -6.97
CA PRO A 112 6.35 5.11 -6.11
C PRO A 112 7.01 3.73 -5.95
N ASP A 113 8.34 3.71 -5.96
CA ASP A 113 9.13 2.48 -5.80
C ASP A 113 8.89 1.76 -4.47
N PHE A 114 8.55 2.50 -3.40
CA PHE A 114 8.24 1.87 -2.11
C PHE A 114 6.97 1.00 -2.18
N ALA A 115 6.01 1.33 -3.04
CA ALA A 115 4.79 0.54 -3.20
C ALA A 115 5.08 -0.81 -3.86
N LYS A 116 6.15 -0.91 -4.65
CA LYS A 116 6.63 -2.17 -5.26
C LYS A 116 7.08 -3.20 -4.23
N LYS A 117 7.47 -2.75 -3.03
CA LYS A 117 7.89 -3.61 -1.91
C LYS A 117 6.72 -4.05 -1.03
N TRP A 118 5.51 -3.57 -1.28
CA TRP A 118 4.36 -3.95 -0.48
C TRP A 118 4.00 -5.41 -0.73
N LYS A 119 3.88 -6.17 0.36
CA LYS A 119 3.18 -7.46 0.31
C LYS A 119 1.68 -7.17 0.15
N ILE A 120 1.20 -7.28 -1.08
CA ILE A 120 -0.20 -7.08 -1.45
C ILE A 120 -0.88 -8.46 -1.39
N PRO A 121 -1.93 -8.62 -0.56
CA PRO A 121 -2.65 -9.89 -0.48
C PRO A 121 -3.54 -10.07 -1.72
N VAL A 122 -4.12 -11.27 -1.90
CA VAL A 122 -4.90 -11.61 -3.11
C VAL A 122 -6.15 -10.72 -3.24
N GLU A 123 -6.76 -10.38 -2.11
CA GLU A 123 -7.88 -9.45 -2.00
C GLU A 123 -7.51 -7.97 -2.27
N GLY A 124 -6.23 -7.68 -2.52
CA GLY A 124 -5.72 -6.33 -2.73
C GLY A 124 -5.43 -5.59 -1.43
N LYS A 125 -4.78 -4.43 -1.56
CA LYS A 125 -4.42 -3.58 -0.42
C LYS A 125 -5.13 -2.24 -0.50
N GLN A 126 -5.88 -1.89 0.54
CA GLN A 126 -6.54 -0.59 0.60
C GLN A 126 -5.51 0.54 0.72
N ILE A 127 -5.74 1.60 -0.05
CA ILE A 127 -4.89 2.78 -0.12
C ILE A 127 -5.74 4.05 -0.08
N TYR A 128 -5.15 5.14 0.41
CA TYR A 128 -5.60 6.49 0.10
C TYR A 128 -4.75 7.05 -1.04
N TYR A 129 -5.38 7.70 -2.00
CA TYR A 129 -4.73 8.33 -3.14
C TYR A 129 -5.21 9.77 -3.34
N LYS A 130 -4.33 10.59 -3.92
CA LYS A 130 -4.65 11.90 -4.49
C LYS A 130 -3.77 12.12 -5.71
N GLY A 131 -4.31 12.71 -6.77
CA GLY A 131 -3.57 13.00 -8.00
C GLY A 131 -4.33 13.82 -9.02
N GLU A 132 -3.64 14.12 -10.12
CA GLU A 132 -4.15 14.86 -11.27
C GLU A 132 -4.11 13.96 -12.52
N LEU A 133 -5.28 13.72 -13.10
CA LEU A 133 -5.46 12.95 -14.33
C LEU A 133 -5.46 13.90 -15.53
N TYR A 134 -4.50 13.73 -16.42
CA TYR A 134 -4.40 14.47 -17.67
C TYR A 134 -5.00 13.63 -18.81
N VAL A 135 -6.08 14.12 -19.40
CA VAL A 135 -6.82 13.40 -20.44
C VAL A 135 -6.14 13.65 -21.80
N THR A 136 -5.71 12.60 -22.50
CA THR A 136 -4.90 12.74 -23.74
C THR A 136 -5.67 12.55 -25.04
N GLY A 137 -6.97 12.26 -25.02
CA GLY A 137 -7.80 12.03 -26.21
C GLY A 137 -7.47 10.75 -27.01
N SER A 138 -6.24 10.24 -26.94
CA SER A 138 -5.73 9.05 -27.63
C SER A 138 -6.25 7.73 -27.07
N PHE A 139 -6.73 7.72 -25.82
CA PHE A 139 -7.31 6.54 -25.14
C PHE A 139 -8.84 6.57 -25.06
N LEU A 140 -9.51 7.47 -25.79
CA LEU A 140 -10.97 7.52 -25.84
C LEU A 140 -11.52 6.36 -26.67
N SER A 141 -11.81 5.23 -26.02
CA SER A 141 -12.58 4.13 -26.63
C SER A 141 -14.08 4.44 -26.53
N LEU A 142 -14.52 5.52 -27.17
CA LEU A 142 -15.89 6.05 -27.15
C LEU A 142 -16.40 6.43 -25.74
N PRO A 143 -17.19 7.51 -25.60
CA PRO A 143 -17.92 7.76 -24.35
C PRO A 143 -18.70 6.50 -23.94
N PRO A 144 -18.68 6.07 -22.66
CA PRO A 144 -18.23 6.80 -21.47
C PRO A 144 -16.79 6.48 -21.00
N ASN A 145 -15.96 5.84 -21.84
CA ASN A 145 -14.59 5.46 -21.45
C ASN A 145 -13.62 6.60 -21.76
N ILE A 146 -12.98 7.11 -20.72
CA ILE A 146 -12.01 8.20 -20.78
C ILE A 146 -10.66 7.65 -20.35
N GLY A 147 -9.61 7.91 -21.14
CA GLY A 147 -8.27 7.53 -20.73
C GLY A 147 -7.25 8.65 -20.75
N GLY A 148 -6.18 8.42 -20.01
CA GLY A 148 -5.15 9.43 -19.79
C GLY A 148 -4.04 8.97 -18.85
N ASP A 149 -3.25 9.94 -18.44
CA ASP A 149 -2.06 9.78 -17.61
C ASP A 149 -2.31 10.40 -16.23
N LEU A 150 -2.16 9.61 -15.18
CA LEU A 150 -2.35 10.06 -13.80
C LEU A 150 -1.01 10.33 -13.11
N ILE A 151 -0.90 11.52 -12.53
CA ILE A 151 0.17 11.89 -11.61
C ILE A 151 -0.36 11.83 -10.17
N LEU A 152 0.08 10.84 -9.40
CA LEU A 152 -0.22 10.70 -7.98
C LEU A 152 0.55 11.75 -7.16
N THR A 153 -0.14 12.69 -6.53
CA THR A 153 0.48 13.60 -5.55
C THR A 153 0.63 12.92 -4.18
N THR A 154 -0.25 11.98 -3.87
CA THR A 154 -0.26 11.25 -2.60
C THR A 154 -0.63 9.79 -2.84
N LEU A 155 0.11 8.87 -2.22
CA LEU A 155 -0.25 7.45 -2.13
C LEU A 155 0.13 6.93 -0.74
N LYS A 156 -0.86 6.51 0.05
CA LYS A 156 -0.65 6.00 1.42
C LYS A 156 -1.38 4.70 1.64
N LEU A 157 -0.78 3.84 2.46
CA LEU A 157 -1.50 2.69 3.02
C LEU A 157 -2.54 3.19 4.00
N LYS A 158 -3.70 2.53 3.99
CA LYS A 158 -4.72 2.73 5.00
C LYS A 158 -4.73 1.58 6.00
#